data_AF-T1EK55-F1
#
_entry.id   AF-T1EK55-F1
#
_cell.length_a   1.000
_cell.length_b   1.000
_cell.length_c   1.000
_cell.angle_alpha   90.00
_cell.angle_beta   90.00
_cell.angle_gamma   90.00
#
_symmetry.space_group_name_H-M   'P 1'
#
loop_
_entity.id
_entity.type
_entity.pdbx_description
1 polymer ?
#
loop_
_entity_poly.entity_id
_entity_poly.type
_entity_poly.pdbx_seq_one_letter_code
_entity_poly.pdbx_strand_id
1 'polypeptide(L)' 'TQKIKKPMNAFMLYRKEESVQYRKIFANILEMNAELGKKWRNEPQHVKDRYFKLAELEKQQHKQQHPDYKDQ' A
#
# COMPACT_ATOMS: atom_id res chain seq x y z
N THR A 1 -8.50 -12.07 -20.03
CA THR A 1 -8.73 -12.58 -18.66
C THR A 1 -8.37 -11.49 -17.67
N GLN A 2 -9.36 -10.86 -17.00
CA GLN A 2 -9.08 -9.85 -15.97
C GLN A 2 -8.40 -10.53 -14.78
N LYS A 3 -7.11 -10.31 -14.59
CA LYS A 3 -6.39 -10.76 -13.40
C LYS A 3 -6.87 -9.92 -12.21
N ILE A 4 -7.49 -10.59 -11.24
CA ILE A 4 -7.86 -9.99 -9.97
C ILE A 4 -6.56 -9.53 -9.28
N LYS A 5 -6.43 -8.22 -9.04
CA LYS A 5 -5.22 -7.64 -8.43
C LYS A 5 -5.19 -7.99 -6.94
N LYS A 6 -4.02 -8.34 -6.42
CA LYS A 6 -3.82 -8.63 -4.99
C LYS A 6 -4.31 -7.47 -4.11
N PRO A 7 -4.92 -7.73 -2.94
CA PRO A 7 -5.23 -6.69 -1.98
C PRO A 7 -3.95 -5.97 -1.56
N MET A 8 -4.01 -4.64 -1.48
CA MET A 8 -2.86 -3.83 -1.12
C MET A 8 -2.53 -3.97 0.36
N ASN A 9 -1.26 -4.25 0.68
CA ASN A 9 -0.78 -4.25 2.06
C ASN A 9 -0.60 -2.82 2.60
N ALA A 10 -0.33 -2.70 3.91
CA ALA A 10 -0.21 -1.42 4.60
C ALA A 10 0.81 -0.47 3.94
N PHE A 11 1.98 -1.00 3.57
CA PHE A 11 3.01 -0.22 2.90
C PHE A 11 2.59 0.24 1.50
N MET A 12 1.88 -0.60 0.73
CA MET A 12 1.40 -0.24 -0.60
C MET A 12 0.33 0.86 -0.56
N LEU A 13 -0.54 0.84 0.45
CA LEU A 13 -1.52 1.91 0.70
C LEU A 13 -0.80 3.21 1.09
N TYR A 14 0.13 3.14 2.03
CA TYR A 14 0.97 4.27 2.43
C TYR A 14 1.72 4.88 1.24
N ARG A 15 2.42 4.04 0.46
CA ARG A 15 3.16 4.46 -0.74
C ARG A 15 2.24 5.08 -1.79
N LYS A 16 1.02 4.56 -1.96
CA LYS A 16 0.05 5.10 -2.92
C LYS A 16 -0.31 6.53 -2.56
N GLU A 17 -0.60 6.81 -1.30
CA GLU A 17 -0.91 8.16 -0.81
C GLU A 17 0.30 9.09 -0.92
N GLU A 18 1.44 8.69 -0.33
CA GLU A 18 2.64 9.53 -0.29
C GLU A 18 3.23 9.80 -1.68
N SER A 19 3.13 8.85 -2.61
CA SER A 19 3.62 9.02 -3.99
C SER A 19 2.99 10.21 -4.71
N VAL A 20 1.77 10.64 -4.33
CA VAL A 20 1.12 11.82 -4.93
C VAL A 20 1.90 13.09 -4.58
N GLN A 21 2.35 13.21 -3.35
CA GLN A 21 3.16 14.34 -2.91
C GLN A 21 4.60 14.22 -3.41
N TYR A 22 5.18 13.02 -3.31
CA TYR A 22 6.59 12.79 -3.66
C TYR A 22 6.87 12.87 -5.16
N ARG A 23 5.91 12.56 -6.03
CA ARG A 23 6.05 12.77 -7.48
C ARG A 23 6.28 14.23 -7.88
N LYS A 24 5.95 15.19 -7.01
CA LYS A 24 6.23 16.62 -7.23
C LYS A 24 7.67 16.99 -6.87
N ILE A 25 8.32 16.17 -6.03
CA ILE A 25 9.64 16.43 -5.45
C ILE A 25 10.71 15.61 -6.18
N PHE A 26 10.40 14.36 -6.50
CA PHE A 26 11.32 13.41 -7.12
C PHE A 26 10.96 13.17 -8.58
N ALA A 27 11.90 13.47 -9.47
CA ALA A 27 11.81 13.10 -10.89
C ALA A 27 12.09 11.60 -11.11
N ASN A 28 12.95 10.99 -10.27
CA ASN A 28 13.31 9.58 -10.36
C ASN A 28 12.44 8.71 -9.44
N ILE A 29 11.74 7.75 -10.03
CA ILE A 29 10.85 6.81 -9.31
C ILE A 29 11.63 5.90 -8.36
N LEU A 30 12.87 5.51 -8.70
CA LEU A 30 13.69 4.65 -7.85
C LEU A 30 14.09 5.37 -6.56
N GLU A 31 14.54 6.62 -6.67
CA GLU A 31 14.89 7.45 -5.52
C GLU A 31 13.67 7.73 -4.65
N MET A 32 12.53 8.06 -5.28
CA MET A 32 11.26 8.21 -4.58
C MET A 32 10.90 6.96 -3.77
N ASN A 33 10.96 5.77 -4.38
CA ASN A 33 10.60 4.52 -3.70
C ASN A 33 11.58 4.19 -2.56
N ALA A 34 12.88 4.48 -2.75
CA ALA A 34 13.87 4.31 -1.69
C ALA A 34 13.58 5.23 -0.49
N GLU A 35 13.22 6.48 -0.75
CA GLU A 35 12.90 7.45 0.29
C GLU A 35 11.59 7.10 1.02
N LEU A 36 10.54 6.70 0.29
CA LEU A 36 9.29 6.23 0.89
C LEU A 36 9.49 4.99 1.75
N GLY A 37 10.37 4.08 1.36
CA GLY A 37 10.73 2.90 2.16
C GLY A 37 11.50 3.26 3.44
N LYS A 38 12.34 4.30 3.41
CA LYS A 38 12.99 4.83 4.62
C LYS A 38 11.96 5.51 5.53
N LYS A 39 11.13 6.38 4.97
CA LYS A 39 10.09 7.10 5.70
C LYS A 39 9.14 6.13 6.40
N TRP A 40 8.63 5.13 5.68
CA TRP A 40 7.77 4.10 6.28
C TRP A 40 8.42 3.41 7.48
N ARG A 41 9.72 3.08 7.43
CA ARG A 41 10.41 2.45 8.58
C ARG A 41 10.47 3.37 9.78
N ASN A 42 10.67 4.68 9.56
CA ASN A 42 10.77 5.69 10.60
C ASN A 42 9.42 6.26 11.05
N GLU A 43 8.34 5.96 10.34
CA GLU A 43 7.00 6.44 10.65
C GLU A 43 6.53 5.92 12.02
N PRO A 44 5.86 6.74 12.83
CA PRO A 44 5.40 6.33 14.15
C PRO A 44 4.36 5.20 14.08
N GLN A 45 4.31 4.39 15.14
CA GLN A 45 3.48 3.18 15.18
C GLN A 45 2.00 3.47 14.92
N HIS A 46 1.46 4.56 15.46
CA HIS A 46 0.05 4.93 15.25
C HIS A 46 -0.30 5.18 13.77
N VAL A 47 0.63 5.69 12.97
CA VAL A 47 0.44 5.85 11.52
C VAL A 47 0.47 4.48 10.86
N LYS A 48 1.45 3.64 11.20
CA LYS A 48 1.53 2.28 10.67
C LYS A 48 0.26 1.48 10.97
N ASP A 49 -0.24 1.57 12.20
CA ASP A 49 -1.46 0.90 12.66
C ASP A 49 -2.69 1.32 11.84
N ARG A 50 -2.79 2.60 11.47
CA ARG A 50 -3.84 3.08 10.57
C ARG A 50 -3.78 2.37 9.22
N TYR A 51 -2.61 2.25 8.61
CA TYR A 51 -2.46 1.56 7.32
C TYR A 51 -2.61 0.04 7.43
N PHE A 52 -2.23 -0.57 8.57
CA PHE A 52 -2.51 -1.98 8.83
C PHE A 52 -4.02 -2.25 8.89
N LYS A 53 -4.79 -1.42 9.61
CA LYS A 53 -6.26 -1.52 9.64
C LYS A 53 -6.88 -1.36 8.26
N LEU A 54 -6.39 -0.41 7.46
CA LEU A 54 -6.84 -0.22 6.08
C LEU A 54 -6.52 -1.45 5.19
N ALA A 55 -5.34 -2.03 5.36
CA ALA A 55 -4.94 -3.23 4.62
C ALA A 55 -5.78 -4.46 5.00
N GLU A 56 -6.13 -4.59 6.28
CA GLU A 56 -7.06 -5.63 6.75
C GLU A 56 -8.45 -5.43 6.14
N LEU A 57 -8.96 -4.20 6.11
CA LEU A 57 -10.23 -3.89 5.49
C LEU A 57 -10.21 -4.20 3.99
N GLU A 58 -9.14 -3.81 3.27
CA GLU A 58 -8.97 -4.09 1.84
C GLU A 58 -8.93 -5.61 1.58
N LYS A 59 -8.23 -6.36 2.44
CA LYS A 59 -8.19 -7.83 2.37
C LYS A 59 -9.58 -8.44 2.57
N GLN A 60 -10.34 -7.95 3.55
CA GLN A 60 -11.71 -8.42 3.81
C GLN A 60 -12.65 -8.11 2.65
N GLN A 61 -12.61 -6.88 2.13
CA GLN A 61 -13.40 -6.46 0.97
C GLN A 61 -13.04 -7.29 -0.26
N HIS A 62 -11.75 -7.52 -0.49
CA HIS A 62 -11.28 -8.35 -1.59
C HIS A 62 -11.81 -9.78 -1.51
N LYS A 63 -11.77 -10.38 -0.32
CA LYS A 63 -12.32 -11.72 -0.07
C LYS A 63 -13.84 -11.76 -0.27
N GLN A 64 -14.57 -10.71 0.09
CA GLN A 64 -16.01 -10.60 -0.14
C GLN A 64 -16.36 -10.44 -1.62
N GLN A 65 -15.62 -9.60 -2.35
CA GLN A 65 -15.84 -9.33 -3.77
C GLN A 65 -15.38 -10.48 -4.67
N HIS A 66 -14.39 -11.24 -4.21
CA HIS A 66 -13.80 -12.35 -4.93
C HIS A 66 -13.72 -13.58 -4.03
N PRO A 67 -14.86 -14.22 -3.70
CA PRO A 67 -14.88 -15.42 -2.85
C PRO A 67 -14.12 -16.60 -3.46
N ASP A 68 -14.00 -16.64 -4.79
CA ASP A 68 -13.20 -17.64 -5.53
C ASP A 68 -11.71 -17.29 -5.63
N TYR A 69 -11.28 -16.15 -5.09
CA TYR A 69 -9.88 -15.76 -5.04
C TYR A 69 -9.16 -16.61 -3.99
N LYS A 70 -8.55 -17.70 -4.44
CA LYS A 70 -7.61 -18.46 -3.63
C LYS A 70 -6.32 -17.65 -3.51
N ASP A 71 -5.96 -17.26 -2.29
CA ASP A 71 -4.62 -16.81 -1.94
C ASP A 71 -3.63 -17.90 -2.37
N GLN A 72 -3.12 -17.82 -3.59
CA GLN A 72 -2.15 -18.75 -4.17
C GLN A 72 -0.73 -18.28 -3.92
#